data_AF-A0A357BLW1-F1
#
_entry.id   AF-A0A357BLW1-F1
#
_cell.length_a   1.000
_cell.length_b   1.000
_cell.length_c   1.000
_cell.angle_alpha   90.00
_cell.angle_beta   90.00
_cell.angle_gamma   90.00
#
_symmetry.space_group_name_H-M   'P 1'
#
loop_
_entity.id
_entity.type
_entity.pdbx_description
1 polymer ?
#
loop_
_entity_poly.entity_id
_entity_poly.type
_entity_poly.pdbx_seq_one_letter_code
_entity_poly.pdbx_strand_id
1 'polypeptide(L)' 'MSKFHGQYRIESVRLKDWDYSSQGAYFVTICTKDRECCLGEIVDGVEHSITARFFLKSALKN' A
#
# COMPACT_ATOMS: atom_id res chain seq x y z
N MET A 1 -28.57 3.93 -3.21
CA MET A 1 -27.79 3.00 -2.39
C MET A 1 -28.02 1.60 -2.92
N SER A 2 -27.08 1.10 -3.72
CA SER A 2 -27.14 -0.28 -4.21
C SER A 2 -26.85 -1.27 -3.08
N LYS A 3 -27.50 -2.44 -3.10
CA LYS A 3 -27.21 -3.54 -2.18
C LYS A 3 -26.19 -4.47 -2.85
N PHE A 4 -25.11 -4.81 -2.16
CA PHE A 4 -24.16 -5.84 -2.59
C PHE A 4 -24.28 -7.03 -1.63
N HIS A 5 -24.60 -8.22 -2.15
CA HIS A 5 -24.88 -9.42 -1.34
C HIS A 5 -25.92 -9.19 -0.22
N GLY A 6 -26.99 -8.46 -0.53
CA GLY A 6 -28.07 -8.18 0.43
C GLY A 6 -27.75 -7.12 1.50
N GLN A 7 -26.51 -6.61 1.54
CA GLN A 7 -26.07 -5.60 2.50
C GLN A 7 -25.95 -4.23 1.83
N TYR A 8 -26.29 -3.17 2.56
CA TYR A 8 -26.05 -1.80 2.11
C TYR A 8 -24.55 -1.52 2.08
N ARG A 9 -24.05 -1.01 0.95
CA ARG A 9 -22.65 -0.66 0.78
C ARG A 9 -22.54 0.76 0.25
N ILE A 10 -21.50 1.47 0.67
CA ILE A 10 -21.09 2.71 0.01
C ILE A 10 -20.45 2.31 -1.33
N GLU A 11 -20.84 2.99 -2.39
CA GLU A 11 -20.27 2.76 -3.71
C GLU A 11 -18.80 3.19 -3.74
N SER A 12 -18.05 2.61 -4.68
CA SER A 12 -16.64 2.98 -4.82
C SER A 12 -16.54 4.44 -5.27
N VAL A 13 -15.68 5.22 -4.62
CA VAL A 13 -15.32 6.59 -5.07
C VAL A 13 -14.38 6.59 -6.28
N ARG A 14 -13.90 5.42 -6.70
CA ARG A 14 -13.01 5.26 -7.86
C ARG A 14 -13.73 5.72 -9.13
N LEU A 15 -12.97 6.37 -10.02
CA LEU A 15 -13.47 6.74 -11.34
C LEU A 15 -13.89 5.48 -12.09
N LYS A 16 -15.13 5.49 -12.57
CA LYS A 16 -15.68 4.38 -13.34
C LYS A 16 -14.85 4.21 -14.62
N ASP A 17 -14.55 2.96 -14.96
CA ASP A 17 -13.79 2.56 -16.16
C ASP A 17 -12.30 2.95 -16.17
N TRP A 18 -11.74 3.40 -15.02
CA TRP A 18 -10.30 3.62 -14.88
C TRP A 18 -9.58 2.40 -14.30
N ASP A 19 -8.56 1.91 -15.01
CA ASP A 19 -7.68 0.85 -14.53
C ASP A 19 -6.57 1.43 -13.64
N TYR A 20 -6.76 1.36 -12.32
CA TYR A 20 -5.79 1.80 -11.32
C TYR A 20 -4.52 0.92 -11.24
N SER A 21 -4.46 -0.21 -11.97
CA SER A 21 -3.26 -1.04 -12.09
C SER A 21 -2.36 -0.63 -13.26
N SER A 22 -2.88 0.20 -14.18
CA SER A 22 -2.09 0.74 -15.29
C SER A 22 -0.94 1.62 -14.79
N GLN A 23 0.10 1.76 -15.62
CA GLN A 23 1.24 2.61 -15.31
C GLN A 23 0.78 4.06 -15.15
N GLY A 24 1.09 4.66 -14.00
CA GLY A 24 0.74 6.03 -13.68
C GLY A 24 1.61 6.57 -12.56
N ALA A 25 1.70 7.90 -12.47
CA ALA A 25 2.40 8.56 -11.38
C ALA A 25 1.45 8.74 -10.19
N TYR A 26 1.90 8.32 -9.00
CA TYR A 26 1.16 8.46 -7.75
C TYR A 26 2.05 9.14 -6.72
N PHE A 27 1.45 10.05 -5.95
CA PHE A 27 2.05 10.58 -4.75
C PHE A 27 1.35 9.96 -3.54
N VAL A 28 2.10 9.23 -2.72
CA VAL A 28 1.59 8.58 -1.51
C VAL A 28 2.39 9.05 -0.31
N THR A 29 1.71 9.24 0.81
CA THR A 29 2.33 9.49 2.11
C THR A 29 1.96 8.34 3.03
N ILE A 30 2.96 7.71 3.64
CA ILE A 30 2.77 6.57 4.54
C ILE A 30 3.14 7.01 5.94
N CYS A 31 2.20 6.87 6.88
CA CYS A 31 2.45 7.05 8.30
C CYS A 31 2.63 5.68 8.96
N THR A 32 3.71 5.48 9.70
CA THR A 32 3.89 4.28 10.53
C THR A 32 3.27 4.49 11.90
N LYS A 33 2.75 3.41 12.49
CA LYS A 33 2.27 3.43 13.87
C LYS A 33 3.42 3.87 14.78
N ASP A 34 3.15 4.79 15.69
CA ASP A 34 4.12 5.32 16.66
C ASP A 34 5.43 5.85 16.05
N ARG A 35 5.41 6.19 14.75
CA ARG A 35 6.59 6.60 13.96
C ARG A 35 7.71 5.55 13.95
N GLU A 36 7.36 4.27 14.07
CA GLU A 36 8.33 3.17 14.02
C GLU A 36 8.99 3.05 12.64
N CYS A 37 10.30 2.80 12.62
CA CYS A 37 11.07 2.54 11.40
C CYS A 37 10.93 1.07 10.98
N CYS A 38 9.80 0.71 10.36
CA CYS A 38 9.45 -0.65 9.96
C CYS A 38 9.33 -0.89 8.44
N LEU A 39 9.61 0.11 7.60
CA LEU A 39 9.46 0.05 6.14
C LEU A 39 10.65 -0.62 5.40
N GLY A 40 11.54 -1.29 6.12
CA GLY A 40 12.75 -1.88 5.57
C GLY A 40 13.80 -0.84 5.15
N GLU A 41 14.83 -1.31 4.47
CA GLU A 41 15.90 -0.47 3.92
C GLU A 41 15.87 -0.53 2.39
N ILE A 42 16.10 0.61 1.75
CA ILE A 42 16.34 0.67 0.31
C ILE A 42 17.74 0.13 0.08
N VAL A 43 17.83 -0.96 -0.68
CA VAL A 43 19.10 -1.51 -1.12
C VAL A 43 19.23 -1.28 -2.61
N ASP A 44 20.40 -0.82 -3.06
CA ASP A 44 20.67 -0.70 -4.49
C ASP A 44 20.60 -2.09 -5.13
N GLY A 45 19.60 -2.27 -6.00
CA GLY A 45 19.51 -3.45 -6.84
C GLY A 45 20.53 -3.39 -7.99
N VAL A 46 20.87 -4.56 -8.55
CA VAL A 46 21.58 -4.62 -9.83
C VAL A 46 20.57 -4.22 -10.90
N GLU A 47 20.68 -2.99 -11.41
CA GLU A 47 19.81 -2.30 -12.40
C GLU A 47 18.32 -2.10 -12.04
N HIS A 48 17.88 -0.83 -12.05
CA HIS A 48 16.49 -0.31 -12.07
C HIS A 48 15.44 -0.95 -11.14
N SER A 49 15.86 -1.86 -10.27
CA SER A 49 15.08 -2.57 -9.29
C SER A 49 15.21 -1.86 -7.95
N ILE A 50 14.17 -1.10 -7.59
CA ILE A 50 13.97 -0.67 -6.20
C ILE A 50 13.59 -1.91 -5.38
N THR A 51 14.61 -2.58 -4.83
CA THR A 51 14.41 -3.68 -3.89
C THR A 51 14.37 -3.11 -2.49
N ALA A 52 13.24 -3.26 -1.80
CA ALA A 52 13.15 -3.01 -0.36
C ALA A 52 13.47 -4.31 0.38
N ARG A 53 14.51 -4.32 1.21
CA ARG A 53 14.76 -5.44 2.11
C ARG A 53 13.90 -5.27 3.35
N PHE A 54 12.82 -6.03 3.43
CA PHE A 54 12.03 -6.14 4.66
C PHE A 54 12.79 -7.03 5.64
N PHE A 55 13.35 -6.43 6.69
CA PHE A 55 13.71 -7.18 7.88
C PHE A 55 12.43 -7.38 8.69
N LEU A 56 11.99 -8.63 8.84
CA LEU A 56 11.08 -8.99 9.92
C LEU A 56 11.82 -8.70 11.23
N LYS A 57 11.69 -7.47 11.75
CA LYS A 57 11.95 -7.23 13.16
C LYS A 57 10.89 -8.04 13.87
N SER A 58 11.30 -9.11 14.56
CA SER A 58 10.36 -9.96 15.28
C SER A 58 9.46 -9.04 16.11
N ALA A 59 8.15 -9.16 15.89
CA ALA A 59 7.15 -8.54 16.72
C ALA A 59 7.18 -9.26 18.08
N LEU A 60 8.18 -8.94 18.89
CA LEU A 60 8.28 -9.32 20.29
C LEU A 60 8.78 -8.10 21.07
N LYS A 61 7.92 -7.09 21.19
CA LYS A 61 7.81 -6.30 22.40
C LYS A 61 6.32 -6.10 22.67
N ASN A 62 5.92 -6.58 23.85
CA ASN A 62 4.58 -6.68 24.42
C ASN A 62 3.67 -5.50 24.10
#